data_AF-A0A968DYU6-F1
#
_entry.id   AF-A0A968DYU6-F1
#
_cell.length_a   1.000
_cell.length_b   1.000
_cell.length_c   1.000
_cell.angle_alpha   90.00
_cell.angle_beta   90.00
_cell.angle_gamma   90.00
#
_symmetry.space_group_name_H-M   'P 1'
#
loop_
_entity.id
_entity.type
_entity.pdbx_description
1 polymer ?
#
loop_
_entity_poly.entity_id
_entity_poly.type
_entity_poly.pdbx_seq_one_letter_code
_entity_poly.pdbx_strand_id
1 'polypeptide(L)'
;AFKDWLEWSTVGRARDLQIMYGLGGERRLTEIELPELEGYRGSRPVRVGNAAYSQFQLDIYGEVLDSAHLYRKFVGGMDAQYWQYLQRVVDFVID
;
A
#
# COMPACT_ATOMS: atom_id res chain seq x y z
N ALA A 1 3.52 -11.03 -11.10
CA ALA A 1 4.15 -10.91 -9.76
C ALA A 1 3.79 -9.58 -9.10
N PHE A 2 4.46 -8.46 -9.41
CA PHE A 2 4.15 -7.17 -8.76
C PHE A 2 2.72 -6.69 -9.02
N LYS A 3 2.25 -6.73 -10.27
CA LYS A 3 0.86 -6.37 -10.62
C LYS A 3 -0.15 -7.20 -9.82
N ASP A 4 0.03 -8.52 -9.76
CA ASP A 4 -0.92 -9.40 -9.06
C ASP A 4 -0.91 -9.13 -7.55
N TRP A 5 0.26 -8.83 -6.98
CA TRP A 5 0.39 -8.39 -5.60
C TRP A 5 -0.32 -7.05 -5.36
N LEU A 6 -0.12 -6.06 -6.24
CA LEU A 6 -0.76 -4.75 -6.15
C LEU A 6 -2.27 -4.87 -6.22
N GLU A 7 -2.79 -5.60 -7.21
CA GLU A 7 -4.23 -5.83 -7.36
C GLU A 7 -4.80 -6.49 -6.11
N TRP A 8 -4.21 -7.59 -5.65
CA TRP A 8 -4.73 -8.34 -4.52
C TRP A 8 -4.64 -7.58 -3.18
N SER A 9 -3.52 -6.90 -2.91
CA SER A 9 -3.32 -6.13 -1.67
C SER A 9 -4.22 -4.89 -1.60
N THR A 10 -4.59 -4.32 -2.75
CA THR A 10 -5.41 -3.10 -2.83
C THR A 10 -6.90 -3.37 -3.07
N VAL A 11 -7.34 -4.63 -3.18
CA VAL A 11 -8.75 -4.96 -3.35
C VAL A 11 -9.59 -4.36 -2.21
N GLY A 12 -10.70 -3.74 -2.58
CA GLY A 12 -11.73 -3.29 -1.64
C GLY A 12 -12.29 -1.93 -2.02
N ARG A 13 -12.63 -1.14 -1.00
CA ARG A 13 -13.09 0.24 -1.18
C ARG A 13 -11.87 1.16 -1.26
N ALA A 14 -11.94 2.18 -2.10
CA ALA A 14 -10.89 3.19 -2.23
C ALA A 14 -10.49 3.80 -0.88
N ARG A 15 -11.46 4.12 -0.02
CA ARG A 15 -11.22 4.65 1.33
C ARG A 15 -10.41 3.75 2.27
N ASP A 16 -10.33 2.45 1.97
CA ASP A 16 -9.59 1.50 2.79
C ASP A 16 -8.13 1.34 2.30
N LEU A 17 -7.73 1.98 1.19
CA LEU A 17 -6.34 1.96 0.74
C LEU A 17 -5.40 2.43 1.84
N GLN A 18 -4.35 1.67 2.08
CA GLN A 18 -3.30 1.98 3.05
C GLN A 18 -2.05 2.44 2.31
N ILE A 19 -1.33 3.35 2.94
CA ILE A 19 -0.04 3.86 2.43
C ILE A 19 1.02 2.76 2.27
N MET A 20 0.84 1.62 2.95
CA MET A 20 1.79 0.52 2.90
C MET A 20 1.16 -0.80 3.31
N TYR A 21 1.79 -1.88 2.84
CA TYR A 21 1.42 -3.27 3.09
C TYR A 21 2.69 -4.06 3.38
N GLY A 22 2.55 -5.16 4.11
CA GLY A 22 3.63 -6.15 4.23
C GLY A 22 3.93 -6.80 2.87
N LEU A 23 5.06 -7.49 2.78
CA LEU A 23 5.47 -8.16 1.53
C LEU A 23 4.45 -9.24 1.09
N GLY A 24 3.75 -9.86 2.05
CA GLY A 24 2.65 -10.78 1.81
C GLY A 24 1.28 -10.11 1.70
N GLY A 25 1.24 -8.77 1.58
CA GLY A 25 0.04 -7.91 1.56
C GLY A 25 -0.65 -7.76 2.90
N GLU A 26 0.08 -7.98 4.00
CA GLU A 26 -0.43 -7.78 5.35
C GLU A 26 -0.86 -6.32 5.55
N ARG A 27 -2.09 -6.14 6.02
CA ARG A 27 -2.72 -4.82 6.28
C ARG A 27 -2.49 -4.31 7.69
N ARG A 28 -2.10 -5.20 8.60
CA ARG A 28 -1.80 -4.86 10.00
C ARG A 28 -0.30 -4.79 10.17
N LEU A 29 0.20 -3.58 10.34
CA LEU A 29 1.63 -3.31 10.53
C LEU A 29 1.86 -2.54 11.83
N THR A 30 1.14 -2.94 12.88
CA THR A 30 1.25 -2.33 14.20
C THR A 30 2.71 -2.27 14.62
N GLU A 31 3.18 -1.06 14.89
CA GLU A 31 4.53 -0.85 15.38
C GLU A 31 4.61 -1.19 16.87
N ILE A 32 5.61 -1.98 17.24
CA ILE A 32 5.89 -2.37 18.63
C ILE A 32 7.37 -2.15 18.94
N GLU A 33 7.65 -1.82 20.19
CA GLU A 33 9.02 -1.76 20.72
C GLU A 33 9.46 -3.14 21.25
N LEU A 34 10.72 -3.47 21.02
CA LEU A 34 11.38 -4.68 21.51
C LEU A 34 12.42 -4.30 22.58
N PRO A 35 12.01 -4.13 23.85
CA PRO A 35 12.86 -3.59 24.91
C PRO A 35 14.06 -4.49 25.25
N GLU A 36 13.98 -5.78 24.93
CA GLU A 36 15.05 -6.77 25.12
C GLU A 36 16.20 -6.61 24.12
N LEU A 37 15.99 -5.93 23.00
CA LEU A 37 17.02 -5.75 21.97
C LEU A 37 17.81 -4.45 22.20
N GLU A 38 19.14 -4.56 22.15
CA GLU A 38 20.05 -3.41 22.30
C GLU A 38 20.05 -2.49 21.06
N GLY A 39 19.71 -3.06 19.90
CA GLY A 39 19.74 -2.37 18.62
C GLY A 39 21.15 -2.20 18.04
N TYR A 40 21.20 -1.78 16.78
CA TYR A 40 22.48 -1.65 16.07
C TYR A 40 23.31 -0.51 16.68
N ARG A 41 24.54 -0.82 17.11
CA ARG A 41 25.46 0.12 17.79
C ARG A 41 24.84 0.84 18.99
N GLY A 42 23.98 0.14 19.75
CA GLY A 42 23.30 0.70 20.92
C GLY A 42 22.16 1.66 20.58
N SER A 43 21.68 1.70 19.33
CA SER A 43 20.54 2.54 18.93
C SER A 43 19.25 2.02 19.53
N ARG A 44 18.57 2.84 20.33
CA ARG A 44 17.31 2.48 21.01
C ARG A 44 16.23 3.56 20.82
N PRO A 45 14.94 3.17 20.81
CA PRO A 45 14.45 1.79 20.93
C PRO A 45 14.48 1.03 19.60
N VAL A 46 14.51 -0.29 19.67
CA VAL A 46 14.29 -1.16 18.50
C VAL A 46 12.80 -1.32 18.28
N ARG A 47 12.34 -1.04 17.06
CA ARG A 47 10.94 -1.16 16.66
C ARG A 47 10.78 -2.11 15.49
N VAL A 48 9.65 -2.80 15.45
CA VAL A 48 9.20 -3.61 14.31
C VAL A 48 7.75 -3.27 13.97
N GLY A 49 7.41 -3.36 12.68
CA GLY A 49 6.15 -2.83 12.14
C GLY A 49 6.35 -1.44 11.53
N ASN A 50 5.26 -0.70 11.33
CA ASN A 50 5.32 0.66 10.82
C ASN A 50 4.05 1.44 11.21
N ALA A 51 4.15 2.40 12.12
CA ALA A 51 3.01 3.17 12.61
C ALA A 51 2.27 3.97 11.53
N ALA A 52 2.92 4.28 10.40
CA ALA A 52 2.31 5.02 9.32
C ALA A 52 1.20 4.24 8.60
N TYR A 53 1.10 2.92 8.77
CA TYR A 53 0.07 2.09 8.13
C TYR A 53 -1.38 2.48 8.45
N SER A 54 -1.57 3.24 9.54
CA SER A 54 -2.86 3.76 10.01
C SER A 54 -3.11 5.22 9.62
N GLN A 55 -2.11 5.90 9.06
CA GLN A 55 -2.22 7.28 8.65
C GLN A 55 -2.98 7.37 7.32
N PHE A 56 -3.87 8.35 7.24
CA PHE A 56 -4.49 8.74 5.99
C PHE A 56 -3.55 9.68 5.24
N GLN A 57 -3.00 9.22 4.12
CA GLN A 57 -2.14 9.99 3.23
C GLN A 57 -2.73 9.94 1.82
N LEU A 58 -2.79 11.08 1.14
CA LEU A 58 -3.48 11.23 -0.15
C LEU A 58 -2.63 10.78 -1.35
N ASP A 59 -1.31 10.68 -1.18
CA ASP A 59 -0.36 10.27 -2.22
C ASP A 59 -0.59 8.83 -2.71
N ILE A 60 -1.04 7.92 -1.84
CA ILE A 60 -1.30 6.52 -2.18
C ILE A 60 -2.21 6.34 -3.39
N TYR A 61 -3.21 7.22 -3.56
CA TYR A 61 -4.13 7.15 -4.70
C TYR A 61 -3.40 7.43 -6.02
N GLY A 62 -2.49 8.41 -6.01
CA GLY A 62 -1.62 8.72 -7.14
C GLY A 62 -0.67 7.57 -7.44
N GLU A 63 -0.05 6.98 -6.43
CA GLU A 63 0.88 5.86 -6.57
C GLU A 63 0.22 4.61 -7.19
N VAL A 64 -1.02 4.30 -6.81
CA VAL A 64 -1.80 3.20 -7.40
C VAL A 64 -2.11 3.48 -8.88
N LEU A 65 -2.51 4.71 -9.20
CA LEU A 65 -2.80 5.13 -10.58
C LEU A 65 -1.54 5.15 -11.46
N ASP A 66 -0.41 5.63 -10.94
CA ASP A 66 0.86 5.66 -11.67
C ASP A 66 1.38 4.24 -11.90
N SER A 67 1.31 3.37 -10.88
CA SER A 67 1.65 1.95 -11.01
C SER A 67 0.81 1.26 -12.09
N ALA A 68 -0.50 1.53 -12.13
CA ALA A 68 -1.40 1.01 -13.17
C ALA A 68 -1.06 1.57 -14.56
N HIS A 69 -0.73 2.87 -14.65
CA HIS A 69 -0.31 3.52 -15.89
C HIS A 69 0.98 2.90 -16.44
N LEU A 70 2.01 2.75 -15.60
CA LEU A 70 3.29 2.15 -15.97
C LEU A 70 3.10 0.70 -16.43
N TYR A 71 2.29 -0.09 -15.72
CA TYR A 71 1.99 -1.46 -16.13
C TYR A 71 1.34 -1.50 -17.52
N ARG A 72 0.31 -0.67 -17.76
CA ARG A 72 -0.35 -0.58 -19.06
C ARG A 72 0.61 -0.18 -20.17
N LYS A 73 1.50 0.78 -19.89
CA LYS A 73 2.45 1.35 -20.85
C LYS A 73 3.51 0.35 -21.29
N PHE A 74 4.03 -0.46 -20.37
CA PHE A 74 5.22 -1.29 -20.63
C PHE A 74 4.94 -2.79 -20.73
N VAL A 75 3.88 -3.29 -20.08
CA VAL A 75 3.53 -4.73 -20.07
C VAL A 75 2.32 -5.00 -20.95
N GLY A 76 1.31 -4.12 -20.87
CA GLY A 76 0.08 -4.24 -21.64
C GLY A 76 -1.00 -5.09 -20.95
N GLY A 77 -2.24 -4.90 -21.41
CA GLY A 77 -3.43 -5.49 -20.78
C GLY A 77 -3.84 -4.76 -19.49
N MET A 78 -5.14 -4.59 -19.29
CA MET A 78 -5.69 -4.15 -18.01
C MET A 78 -7.03 -4.83 -17.85
N ASP A 79 -7.18 -5.53 -16.73
CA ASP A 79 -8.42 -6.23 -16.45
C ASP A 79 -9.58 -5.22 -16.26
N ALA A 80 -10.77 -5.56 -16.77
CA ALA A 80 -11.92 -4.66 -16.75
C ALA A 80 -12.41 -4.40 -15.31
N GLN A 81 -12.31 -5.39 -14.42
CA GLN A 81 -12.66 -5.24 -13.01
C GLN A 81 -11.66 -4.33 -12.29
N TYR A 82 -10.37 -4.47 -12.60
CA TYR A 82 -9.36 -3.57 -12.06
C TYR A 82 -9.52 -2.14 -12.58
N TRP A 83 -9.87 -1.94 -13.85
CA TRP A 83 -10.20 -0.61 -14.38
C TRP A 83 -11.36 0.05 -13.63
N GLN A 84 -12.45 -0.68 -13.37
CA GLN A 84 -13.58 -0.17 -12.56
C GLN A 84 -13.16 0.16 -11.13
N TYR A 85 -12.21 -0.59 -10.56
CA TYR A 85 -11.64 -0.26 -9.26
C TYR A 85 -10.87 1.07 -9.29
N LEU A 86 -10.02 1.28 -10.31
CA LEU A 86 -9.28 2.55 -10.47
C LEU A 86 -10.23 3.75 -10.66
N GLN A 87 -11.36 3.57 -11.36
CA GLN A 87 -12.39 4.61 -11.47
C GLN A 87 -12.96 4.97 -10.09
N ARG A 88 -13.32 3.99 -9.27
CA ARG A 88 -13.79 4.23 -7.89
C ARG A 88 -12.74 4.92 -7.01
N VAL A 89 -11.46 4.66 -7.26
CA VAL A 89 -10.36 5.36 -6.59
C VAL A 89 -10.33 6.83 -7.00
N VAL A 90 -10.44 7.13 -8.30
CA VAL A 90 -10.52 8.51 -8.78
C VAL A 90 -11.75 9.21 -8.21
N ASP A 91 -12.93 8.60 -8.30
CA ASP A 91 -14.19 9.16 -7.77
C ASP A 91 -14.06 9.52 -6.29
N PHE A 92 -13.47 8.63 -5.48
CA PHE A 92 -13.24 8.89 -4.05
C PHE A 92 -12.33 10.09 -3.77
N VAL A 93 -11.38 10.39 -4.64
CA VAL A 93 -10.42 11.50 -4.46
C VAL A 93 -11.01 12.84 -4.92
N ILE A 94 -11.93 12.82 -5.89
CA ILE A 94 -12.54 14.03 -6.45
C ILE A 94 -13.83 14.46 -5.74
N ASP A 95 -14.45 13.55 -4.98
CA ASP A 95 -15.58 13.82 -4.07
C ASP A 95 -15.14 14.61 -2.83
#